data_AF-A0A2S5CBG6-F1
#
_entry.id   AF-A0A2S5CBG6-F1
#
_cell.length_a   1.000
_cell.length_b   1.000
_cell.length_c   1.000
_cell.angle_alpha   90.00
_cell.angle_beta   90.00
_cell.angle_gamma   90.00
#
_symmetry.space_group_name_H-M   'P 1'
#
loop_
_entity.id
_entity.type
_entity.pdbx_description
1 polymer ?
#
loop_
_entity_poly.entity_id
_entity_poly.type
_entity_poly.pdbx_seq_one_letter_code
_entity_poly.pdbx_strand_id
1 'polypeptide(L)' 'MQRIELPECPTCGNTVELFCKETRWAGTAQIRCVGHHHIGMGYSPGGEQGARAELFRRWQELTELETQGKNNG' A
#
# COMPACT_ATOMS: atom_id res chain seq x y z
N MET A 1 -6.78 3.38 20.48
CA MET A 1 -6.05 3.62 19.22
C MET A 1 -6.18 2.34 18.39
N GLN A 2 -6.94 2.35 17.29
CA GLN A 2 -7.02 1.18 16.41
C GLN A 2 -5.65 0.98 15.77
N ARG A 3 -4.99 -0.13 16.07
CA ARG A 3 -3.74 -0.53 15.44
C ARG A 3 -4.12 -0.91 14.02
N ILE A 4 -3.75 -0.10 13.04
CA ILE A 4 -4.07 -0.40 11.64
C ILE A 4 -3.13 -1.54 11.25
N GLU A 5 -3.68 -2.74 11.17
CA GLU A 5 -2.95 -3.92 10.74
C GLU A 5 -2.55 -3.71 9.27
N LEU A 6 -1.25 -3.64 9.04
CA LEU A 6 -0.69 -3.50 7.70
C LEU A 6 -0.65 -4.89 7.05
N PRO A 7 -1.02 -5.01 5.77
CA PRO A 7 -1.01 -6.29 5.09
C PRO A 7 0.42 -6.82 4.94
N GLU A 8 0.54 -8.10 4.68
CA GLU A 8 1.83 -8.73 4.36
C GLU A 8 2.11 -8.66 2.86
N CYS A 9 3.39 -8.79 2.51
CA CYS A 9 3.80 -8.87 1.12
C CYS A 9 3.51 -10.27 0.54
N PRO A 10 2.80 -10.39 -0.60
CA PRO A 10 2.50 -11.68 -1.23
C PRO A 10 3.74 -12.46 -1.71
N THR A 11 4.88 -11.76 -1.85
CA THR A 11 6.12 -12.35 -2.36
C THR A 11 7.00 -12.88 -1.23
N CYS A 12 7.17 -12.13 -0.13
CA CYS A 12 8.13 -12.48 0.93
C CYS A 12 7.49 -12.67 2.32
N GLY A 13 6.19 -12.44 2.49
CA GLY A 13 5.48 -12.60 3.76
C GLY A 13 5.79 -11.54 4.82
N ASN A 14 6.64 -10.55 4.53
CA ASN A 14 6.96 -9.49 5.49
C ASN A 14 5.83 -8.46 5.56
N THR A 15 5.55 -7.94 6.76
CA THR A 15 4.65 -6.80 6.94
C THR A 15 5.14 -5.59 6.15
N VAL A 16 4.23 -4.97 5.41
CA VAL A 16 4.56 -3.79 4.61
C VAL A 16 4.69 -2.54 5.48
N GLU A 17 5.41 -1.55 4.96
CA GLU A 17 5.48 -0.22 5.55
C GLU A 17 4.52 0.72 4.84
N LEU A 18 3.82 1.57 5.59
CA LEU A 18 2.98 2.64 5.06
C LEU A 18 3.54 4.00 5.49
N PHE A 19 3.81 4.85 4.53
CA PHE A 19 4.28 6.22 4.72
C PHE A 19 3.27 7.20 4.15
N CYS A 20 2.82 8.15 4.96
CA CYS A 20 2.06 9.30 4.50
C CYS A 20 2.83 10.57 4.85
N LYS A 21 2.95 11.47 3.89
CA LYS A 21 3.55 12.78 4.09
C LYS A 21 2.68 13.82 3.41
N GLU A 22 2.14 14.73 4.20
CA GLU A 22 1.40 15.87 3.69
C GLU A 22 2.22 17.15 3.78
N THR A 23 2.15 17.97 2.74
CA THR A 23 2.68 19.34 2.69
C THR A 23 1.50 20.30 2.50
N ARG A 24 1.78 21.61 2.59
CA ARG A 24 0.76 22.67 2.41
C ARG A 24 -0.04 22.57 1.11
N TRP A 25 0.54 21.99 0.05
CA TRP A 25 -0.04 22.02 -1.30
C TRP A 25 -0.37 20.63 -1.86
N ALA A 26 0.22 19.58 -1.30
CA ALA A 26 0.03 18.21 -1.76
C ALA A 26 0.48 17.23 -0.68
N GLY A 27 -0.09 16.03 -0.70
CA GLY A 27 0.39 14.89 0.05
C GLY A 27 0.86 13.75 -0.84
N THR A 28 1.63 12.85 -0.25
CA THR A 28 2.10 11.62 -0.88
C THR A 28 1.94 10.49 0.11
N ALA A 29 1.29 9.42 -0.32
CA ALA A 29 1.14 8.20 0.45
C ALA A 29 1.87 7.07 -0.30
N GLN A 30 2.43 6.14 0.45
CA GLN A 30 3.22 5.04 -0.10
C GLN A 30 3.09 3.80 0.78
N ILE A 31 2.77 2.67 0.16
CA ILE A 31 2.86 1.34 0.75
C ILE A 31 4.01 0.59 0.07
N ARG A 32 4.89 -0.02 0.85
CA ARG A 32 6.05 -0.73 0.29
C ARG A 32 6.44 -1.94 1.11
N CYS A 33 6.96 -2.94 0.41
CA CYS A 33 7.78 -3.98 0.97
C CYS A 33 9.21 -3.80 0.46
N VAL A 34 10.18 -3.73 1.36
CA VAL A 34 11.60 -3.54 1.01
C VAL A 34 12.05 -4.68 0.10
N GLY A 35 12.52 -4.34 -1.11
CA GLY A 35 13.09 -5.30 -2.05
C GLY A 35 12.12 -6.03 -2.98
N HIS A 36 10.80 -5.75 -2.91
CA HIS A 36 9.80 -6.46 -3.73
C HIS A 36 8.83 -5.51 -4.42
N HIS A 37 7.83 -5.01 -3.68
CA HIS A 37 6.70 -4.28 -4.23
C HIS A 37 6.58 -2.90 -3.61
N HIS A 38 6.27 -1.92 -4.44
CA HIS A 38 6.21 -0.51 -4.05
C HIS A 38 5.10 0.19 -4.80
N ILE A 39 4.18 0.81 -4.05
CA ILE A 39 3.06 1.56 -4.61
C ILE A 39 3.02 2.92 -3.91
N GLY A 40 3.17 3.99 -4.69
CA GLY A 40 3.05 5.37 -4.22
C GLY A 40 1.96 6.12 -4.98
N MET A 41 1.32 7.07 -4.31
CA MET A 41 0.38 8.00 -4.95
C MET A 41 0.42 9.38 -4.32
N GLY A 42 0.18 10.41 -5.14
CA GLY A 42 -0.07 11.76 -4.67
C GLY A 42 -1.54 11.96 -4.31
N TYR A 43 -1.81 12.88 -3.38
CA TYR A 43 -3.16 13.29 -3.01
C TYR A 43 -3.23 14.80 -2.72
N SER A 44 -4.41 15.39 -2.88
CA SER A 44 -4.66 16.79 -2.52
C SER A 44 -4.70 16.97 -1.00
N PRO A 45 -4.38 18.16 -0.45
CA PRO A 45 -4.44 18.41 0.99
C PRO A 45 -5.77 18.00 1.63
N GLY A 46 -5.72 17.28 2.75
CA GLY A 46 -6.89 16.68 3.42
C GLY A 46 -7.33 15.33 2.85
N GLY A 47 -6.69 14.85 1.77
CA GLY A 47 -7.02 13.61 1.08
C GLY A 47 -6.32 12.35 1.60
N GLU A 48 -5.58 12.42 2.71
CA GLU A 48 -4.73 11.33 3.20
C GLU A 48 -5.52 10.02 3.42
N GLN A 49 -6.71 10.10 4.02
CA GLN A 49 -7.52 8.91 4.29
C GLN A 49 -7.96 8.21 3.00
N GLY A 50 -8.35 8.97 1.97
CA GLY A 50 -8.72 8.43 0.67
C GLY A 50 -7.51 7.81 -0.04
N ALA A 51 -6.35 8.47 0.02
CA ALA A 51 -5.11 7.95 -0.53
C ALA A 51 -4.70 6.64 0.16
N ARG A 52 -4.84 6.57 1.47
CA ARG A 52 -4.56 5.35 2.24
C ARG A 52 -5.48 4.20 1.86
N ALA A 53 -6.78 4.45 1.76
CA ALA A 53 -7.74 3.43 1.35
C ALA A 53 -7.44 2.90 -0.06
N GLU A 54 -7.11 3.81 -0.99
CA GLU A 54 -6.73 3.44 -2.35
C GLU A 54 -5.42 2.65 -2.41
N LEU A 55 -4.42 2.98 -1.59
CA LEU A 55 -3.19 2.19 -1.50
C LEU A 55 -3.44 0.77 -1.00
N PHE A 56 -4.29 0.60 0.02
CA PHE A 56 -4.65 -0.74 0.49
C PHE A 56 -5.41 -1.53 -0.56
N ARG A 57 -6.36 -0.89 -1.26
CA ARG A 57 -7.08 -1.51 -2.38
C ARG A 57 -6.12 -2.04 -3.44
N ARG A 58 -5.18 -1.20 -3.89
CA ARG A 58 -4.15 -1.58 -4.87
C ARG A 58 -3.22 -2.67 -4.37
N TRP A 59 -2.87 -2.66 -3.08
CA TRP A 59 -2.05 -3.71 -2.50
C TRP A 59 -2.79 -5.05 -2.45
N GLN A 60 -4.09 -5.03 -2.15
CA GLN A 60 -4.92 -6.22 -2.18
C GLN A 60 -5.03 -6.76 -3.61
N GLU A 61 -5.28 -5.90 -4.61
CA GLU A 61 -5.30 -6.29 -6.03
C GLU A 61 -3.97 -6.94 -6.46
N LEU A 62 -2.85 -6.37 -6.04
CA LEU A 62 -1.52 -6.95 -6.28
C LEU A 62 -1.37 -8.33 -5.62
N THR A 63 -1.84 -8.49 -4.39
CA THR A 63 -1.80 -9.75 -3.64
C THR A 63 -2.64 -10.83 -4.32
N GLU A 64 -3.82 -10.46 -4.82
CA GLU A 64 -4.70 -11.35 -5.57
C GLU A 64 -4.04 -11.81 -6.89
N LEU A 65 -3.44 -10.88 -7.64
CA LEU A 65 -2.73 -11.19 -8.88
C LEU A 65 -1.54 -12.14 -8.66
N GLU A 66 -0.71 -11.89 -7.65
CA GLU A 66 0.43 -12.75 -7.31
C GLU A 66 -0.03 -14.16 -6.87
N THR A 67 -1.15 -14.24 -6.16
CA THR A 67 -1.72 -15.51 -5.72
C THR A 67 -2.31 -16.30 -6.89
N GLN A 68 -3.02 -15.64 -7.81
CA GLN A 68 -3.54 -16.26 -9.03
C GLN A 68 -2.42 -16.73 -9.97
N GLY A 69 -1.34 -15.96 -10.09
CA GLY A 69 -0.16 -16.33 -10.86
C GLY A 69 0.53 -17.60 -10.33
N LYS A 70 0.55 -17.80 -9.01
CA LYS A 70 1.11 -19.00 -8.37
C LYS A 70 0.23 -20.25 -8.51
N ASN A 71 -1.09 -20.10 -8.61
CA ASN A 71 -2.02 -21.24 -8.68
C ASN A 71 -2.20 -21.82 -10.09
N ASN A 72 -1.63 -21.19 -11.12
CA ASN A 72 -1.71 -21.62 -12.52
C ASN A 72 -0.35 -22.14 -13.07
N GLY A 73 0.61 -22.46 -12.22
CA GLY A 73 1.95 -22.95 -12.58
C GLY A 73 2.19 -24.40 -12.19
#